data_AF-A0AAV0DK53-F1
#
_entry.id   AF-A0AAV0DK53-F1
#
_cell.length_a   1.000
_cell.length_b   1.000
_cell.length_c   1.000
_cell.angle_alpha   90.00
_cell.angle_beta   90.00
_cell.angle_gamma   90.00
#
_symmetry.space_group_name_H-M   'P 1'
#
loop_
_entity.id
_entity.type
_entity.pdbx_description
1 polymer ?
#
loop_
_entity_poly.entity_id
_entity_poly.type
_entity_poly.pdbx_seq_one_letter_code
_entity_poly.pdbx_strand_id
1 'polypeptide(L)'
;MCLMVIKNSISVAIRGAIPDSENAKTYLEYVEEQFKGTSKAHASTLILKMLTSKYDGVSGIREHIMKMSDMSNKLKSMDMEISEGFLVHFIMTSL
;
A
#
# COMPACT_ATOMS: atom_id res chain seq x y z
N MET A 1 -30.21 -5.44 -11.73
CA MET A 1 -30.31 -4.83 -10.38
C MET A 1 -28.95 -4.71 -9.71
N CYS A 2 -28.20 -5.80 -9.51
CA CYS A 2 -26.92 -5.80 -8.76
C CYS A 2 -25.87 -4.82 -9.30
N LEU A 3 -25.67 -4.75 -10.61
CA LEU A 3 -24.71 -3.84 -11.24
C LEU A 3 -25.01 -2.36 -10.93
N MET A 4 -26.29 -1.95 -10.95
CA MET A 4 -26.67 -0.57 -10.62
C MET A 4 -26.37 -0.24 -9.16
N VAL A 5 -26.63 -1.18 -8.24
CA VAL A 5 -26.32 -1.01 -6.82
C VAL A 5 -24.81 -0.90 -6.60
N ILE A 6 -24.01 -1.77 -7.24
CA ILE A 6 -22.55 -1.73 -7.17
C ILE A 6 -22.02 -0.39 -7.69
N LYS A 7 -22.42 0.01 -8.90
CA LYS A 7 -22.04 1.30 -9.48
C LYS A 7 -22.40 2.44 -8.53
N ASN A 8 -23.64 2.47 -8.01
CA ASN A 8 -24.10 3.51 -7.08
C ASN A 8 -23.37 3.55 -5.73
N SER A 9 -22.79 2.44 -5.28
CA SER A 9 -21.95 2.40 -4.08
C SER A 9 -20.57 3.02 -4.29
N ILE A 10 -20.13 3.18 -5.55
CA ILE A 10 -18.86 3.78 -5.93
C ILE A 10 -19.04 5.28 -6.18
N SER A 11 -18.19 6.09 -5.57
CA SER A 11 -18.17 7.55 -5.76
C SER A 11 -18.02 7.93 -7.24
N VAL A 12 -18.79 8.92 -7.68
CA VAL A 12 -18.78 9.41 -9.07
C VAL A 12 -17.38 9.86 -9.50
N ALA A 13 -16.58 10.38 -8.55
CA ALA A 13 -15.22 10.86 -8.81
C ALA A 13 -14.25 9.78 -9.31
N ILE A 14 -14.46 8.52 -8.91
CA ILE A 14 -13.61 7.38 -9.32
C ILE A 14 -14.30 6.45 -10.31
N ARG A 15 -15.63 6.52 -10.43
CA ARG A 15 -16.41 5.64 -11.31
C ARG A 15 -16.00 5.76 -12.78
N GLY A 16 -15.59 6.95 -13.23
CA GLY A 16 -15.15 7.20 -14.60
C GLY A 16 -13.81 6.54 -14.98
N ALA A 17 -13.02 6.12 -13.99
CA ALA A 17 -11.75 5.42 -14.22
C ALA A 17 -11.92 3.89 -14.37
N ILE A 18 -13.10 3.35 -14.07
CA ILE A 18 -13.39 1.92 -14.14
C ILE A 18 -14.08 1.63 -15.48
N PRO A 19 -13.53 0.75 -16.32
CA PRO A 19 -14.18 0.33 -17.56
C PRO A 19 -15.60 -0.19 -17.32
N ASP A 20 -16.51 0.11 -18.24
CA ASP A 20 -17.89 -0.34 -18.10
C ASP A 20 -18.06 -1.84 -18.43
N SER A 21 -19.05 -2.48 -17.83
CA SER A 21 -19.46 -3.85 -18.11
C SER A 21 -20.94 -4.06 -17.82
N GLU A 22 -21.61 -4.89 -18.61
CA GLU A 22 -22.99 -5.32 -18.38
C GLU A 22 -23.07 -6.42 -17.30
N ASN A 23 -21.96 -7.09 -16.99
CA ASN A 23 -21.88 -8.14 -15.99
C ASN A 23 -21.36 -7.61 -14.66
N ALA A 24 -22.11 -7.84 -13.58
CA ALA A 24 -21.74 -7.39 -12.24
C ALA A 24 -20.41 -7.98 -11.73
N LYS A 25 -20.12 -9.25 -12.06
CA LYS A 25 -18.87 -9.92 -11.67
C LYS A 25 -17.67 -9.29 -12.38
N THR A 26 -17.76 -9.15 -13.70
CA THR A 26 -16.69 -8.54 -14.51
C THR A 26 -16.46 -7.07 -14.12
N TYR A 27 -17.52 -6.33 -13.81
CA TYR A 27 -17.37 -4.97 -13.30
C TYR A 27 -16.59 -4.93 -11.96
N LEU A 28 -16.87 -5.85 -11.03
CA LEU A 28 -16.12 -5.95 -9.78
C LEU A 28 -14.65 -6.35 -10.00
N GLU A 29 -14.36 -7.22 -10.96
CA GLU A 29 -12.98 -7.55 -11.35
C GLU A 29 -12.24 -6.31 -11.84
N TYR A 30 -12.86 -5.47 -12.67
CA TYR A 30 -12.27 -4.19 -13.11
C TYR A 30 -12.07 -3.19 -11.98
N VAL A 31 -13.02 -3.12 -11.03
CA VAL A 31 -12.83 -2.32 -9.82
C VAL A 31 -11.59 -2.80 -9.08
N GLU A 32 -11.48 -4.10 -8.81
CA GLU A 32 -10.34 -4.69 -8.13
C GLU A 32 -9.01 -4.40 -8.86
N GLU A 33 -8.97 -4.56 -10.18
CA GLU A 33 -7.79 -4.28 -11.00
C GLU A 33 -7.34 -2.83 -10.95
N GLN A 34 -8.28 -1.87 -11.03
CA GLN A 34 -7.94 -0.44 -10.93
C GLN A 34 -7.27 -0.11 -9.59
N PHE A 35 -7.71 -0.74 -8.50
CA PHE A 35 -7.13 -0.50 -7.17
C PHE A 35 -5.87 -1.33 -6.90
N LYS A 36 -5.61 -2.42 -7.63
CA LYS A 36 -4.32 -3.14 -7.59
C LYS A 36 -3.14 -2.24 -7.98
N GLY A 37 -3.30 -1.39 -9.00
CA GLY A 37 -2.26 -0.43 -9.41
C GLY A 37 -1.91 0.58 -8.31
N THR A 38 -2.94 1.06 -7.60
CA THR A 38 -2.79 1.99 -6.47
C THR A 38 -2.06 1.33 -5.29
N SER A 39 -2.36 0.06 -4.99
CA SER A 39 -1.63 -0.72 -3.97
C SER A 39 -0.13 -0.83 -4.27
N LYS A 40 0.23 -1.10 -5.54
CA LYS A 40 1.65 -1.14 -5.97
C LYS A 40 2.34 0.21 -5.80
N ALA A 41 1.70 1.31 -6.21
CA ALA A 41 2.26 2.65 -6.05
C ALA A 41 2.45 3.04 -4.57
N HIS A 42 1.53 2.65 -3.70
CA HIS A 42 1.66 2.82 -2.26
C HIS A 42 2.82 2.02 -1.68
N ALA A 43 2.97 0.76 -2.11
CA ALA A 43 4.10 -0.06 -1.70
C ALA A 43 5.44 0.55 -2.15
N SER A 44 5.56 1.01 -3.41
CA SER A 44 6.76 1.70 -3.90
C SER A 44 7.08 2.97 -3.12
N THR A 45 6.06 3.77 -2.78
CA THR A 45 6.24 4.97 -1.95
C THR A 45 6.76 4.62 -0.56
N LEU A 46 6.22 3.55 0.04
CA LEU A 46 6.61 3.08 1.36
C LEU A 46 8.04 2.52 1.37
N ILE A 47 8.42 1.76 0.34
CA ILE A 47 9.79 1.28 0.12
C ILE A 47 10.74 2.46 -0.01
N LEU A 48 10.43 3.45 -0.84
CA LEU A 48 11.27 4.64 -1.00
C LEU A 48 11.43 5.39 0.32
N LYS A 49 10.34 5.54 1.08
CA LYS A 49 10.39 6.15 2.42
C LYS A 49 11.28 5.36 3.36
N MET A 50 11.19 4.03 3.38
CA MET A 50 12.04 3.17 4.20
C MET A 50 13.53 3.31 3.84
N LEU A 51 13.85 3.33 2.54
CA LEU A 51 15.22 3.49 2.03
C LEU A 51 15.84 4.85 2.35
N THR A 52 15.02 5.90 2.37
CA THR A 52 15.45 7.29 2.60
C THR A 52 15.34 7.72 4.05
N SER A 53 14.65 6.95 4.90
CA SER A 53 14.56 7.24 6.33
C SER A 53 15.93 7.09 6.96
N LYS A 54 16.38 8.17 7.60
CA LYS A 54 17.58 8.21 8.43
C LYS A 54 17.20 8.65 9.83
N TYR A 55 17.94 8.16 10.82
CA TYR A 55 17.83 8.62 12.17
C TYR A 55 18.19 10.11 12.21
N ASP A 56 17.34 10.89 12.86
CA ASP A 56 17.45 12.35 12.91
C ASP A 56 18.43 12.84 13.98
N GLY A 57 19.00 11.94 14.79
CA GLY A 57 19.90 12.30 15.89
C GLY A 57 19.21 12.89 17.11
N VAL A 58 17.89 13.11 17.06
CA VAL A 58 17.13 13.83 18.09
C VAL A 58 16.00 12.97 18.68
N SER A 59 15.23 12.30 17.82
CA SER A 59 14.25 11.29 18.24
C SER A 59 14.95 10.11 18.91
N GLY A 60 14.24 9.30 19.69
CA GLY A 60 14.87 8.12 20.31
C GLY A 60 15.16 7.03 19.28
N ILE A 61 16.29 6.33 19.39
CA ILE A 61 16.61 5.15 18.55
C ILE A 61 15.44 4.15 18.55
N ARG A 62 14.81 3.93 19.71
CA ARG A 62 13.62 3.07 19.83
C ARG A 62 12.47 3.54 18.92
N GLU A 63 12.24 4.85 18.85
CA GLU A 63 11.21 5.43 17.99
C GLU A 63 11.52 5.21 16.51
N HIS A 64 12.78 5.37 16.12
CA HIS A 64 13.23 5.07 14.76
C HIS A 64 13.03 3.60 14.38
N ILE A 65 13.40 2.68 15.28
CA ILE A 65 13.17 1.23 15.11
C ILE A 65 11.67 0.93 14.95
N MET A 66 10.81 1.53 15.78
CA MET A 66 9.36 1.35 15.70
C MET A 66 8.83 1.86 14.36
N LYS A 67 9.24 3.04 13.89
CA LYS A 67 8.85 3.57 12.57
C LYS A 67 9.24 2.63 11.43
N MET A 68 10.46 2.08 11.46
CA MET A 68 10.94 1.13 10.45
C MET A 68 10.17 -0.21 10.50
N SER A 69 9.87 -0.71 11.70
CA SER A 69 9.07 -1.93 11.89
C SER A 69 7.63 -1.75 11.40
N ASP A 70 7.02 -0.59 11.68
CA ASP A 70 5.67 -0.26 11.21
C ASP A 70 5.60 -0.20 9.67
N MET A 71 6.63 0.34 9.01
CA MET A 71 6.72 0.31 7.55
C MET A 71 6.84 -1.12 7.01
N SER A 72 7.66 -1.97 7.63
CA SER A 72 7.75 -3.40 7.26
C SER A 72 6.41 -4.13 7.41
N ASN A 73 5.71 -3.91 8.53
CA ASN A 73 4.39 -4.53 8.77
C ASN A 73 3.35 -4.08 7.74
N LYS A 74 3.38 -2.81 7.33
CA LYS A 74 2.52 -2.30 6.25
C LYS A 74 2.85 -2.97 4.91
N LEU A 75 4.13 -3.16 4.57
CA LEU A 75 4.52 -3.88 3.36
C LEU A 75 4.07 -5.35 3.40
N LYS A 76 4.16 -6.01 4.55
CA LYS A 76 3.63 -7.37 4.73
C LYS A 76 2.12 -7.46 4.44
N SER A 77 1.33 -6.45 4.85
CA SER A 77 -0.10 -6.41 4.51
C SER A 77 -0.41 -6.25 3.01
N MET A 78 0.60 -5.86 2.22
CA MET A 78 0.54 -5.72 0.76
C MET A 78 1.18 -6.91 0.02
N ASP A 79 1.40 -8.04 0.71
CA ASP A 79 2.09 -9.23 0.19
C ASP A 79 3.56 -8.95 -0.23
N MET A 80 4.19 -7.96 0.42
CA MET A 80 5.59 -7.57 0.22
C MET A 80 6.39 -7.74 1.51
N GLU A 81 6.35 -8.93 2.10
CA GLU A 81 7.05 -9.22 3.35
C GLU A 81 8.57 -9.07 3.21
N ILE A 82 9.17 -8.35 4.16
CA ILE A 82 10.63 -8.21 4.28
C ILE A 82 11.11 -9.22 5.32
N SER A 83 12.16 -9.97 5.00
CA SER A 83 12.75 -10.89 5.98
C SER A 83 13.30 -10.13 7.19
N GLU A 84 13.15 -10.72 8.39
CA GLU A 84 13.58 -10.07 9.63
C GLU A 84 15.06 -9.68 9.60
N GLY A 85 15.93 -10.55 9.08
CA GLY A 85 17.35 -10.25 8.92
C GLY A 85 17.61 -9.02 8.05
N PHE A 86 16.89 -8.88 6.93
CA PHE A 86 17.03 -7.73 6.05
C PHE A 86 16.46 -6.45 6.67
N LEU A 87 15.37 -6.55 7.43
CA LEU A 87 14.82 -5.43 8.21
C LEU A 87 15.82 -4.92 9.24
N VAL A 88 16.49 -5.81 9.98
CA VAL A 88 17.54 -5.42 10.94
C VAL A 88 18.67 -4.68 10.22
N HIS A 89 19.12 -5.18 9.07
CA HIS A 89 20.14 -4.48 8.27
C HIS A 89 19.68 -3.07 7.85
N PHE A 90 18.44 -2.91 7.35
CA PHE A 90 17.91 -1.60 7.00
C PHE A 90 17.90 -0.63 8.17
N ILE A 91 17.40 -1.08 9.31
CA ILE A 91 17.37 -0.28 10.54
C ILE A 91 18.79 0.15 10.90
N MET A 92 19.74 -0.78 10.97
CA MET A 92 21.12 -0.47 11.35
C MET A 92 21.82 0.47 10.36
N THR A 93 21.58 0.32 9.05
CA THR A 93 22.15 1.22 8.02
C THR A 93 21.51 2.61 8.02
N SER A 94 20.32 2.74 8.61
CA SER A 94 19.60 4.02 8.70
C SER A 94 19.87 4.82 9.98
N LEU A 95 20.47 4.21 11.01
CA LEU A 95 20.96 4.91 12.20
C LEU A 95 22.15 5.82 11.86
#